data_AF-A0A261GF29-F1
#
_entry.id   AF-A0A261GF29-F1
#
_cell.length_a   1.000
_cell.length_b   1.000
_cell.length_c   1.000
_cell.angle_alpha   90.00
_cell.angle_beta   90.00
_cell.angle_gamma   90.00
#
_symmetry.space_group_name_H-M   'P 1'
#
loop_
_entity.id
_entity.type
_entity.pdbx_description
1 polymer ?
#
loop_
_entity_poly.entity_id
_entity_poly.type
_entity_poly.pdbx_seq_one_letter_code
_entity_poly.pdbx_strand_id
1 'polypeptide(L)'
;MNWRSVAIKLFRLAILLGLLISRGLAAETPTTTPAIAEDHTRYLAKIELHTEGEIADLFERASQLLDQENSFALGEPIAFVLHGPEVEYFSKDNYREFKSIVDKAAQLDAFRVIDVRVCSTYMRLHNISPESLPPFVEVVPYGPDEERRLRSDGYVDF
;
A
#
# COMPACT_ATOMS: atom_id res chain seq x y z
N MET A 1 -8.70 46.71 68.06
CA MET A 1 -7.76 46.02 68.98
C MET A 1 -6.65 45.42 68.13
N ASN A 2 -5.45 46.02 68.18
CA ASN A 2 -4.26 45.53 67.49
C ASN A 2 -3.68 44.30 68.20
N TRP A 3 -3.15 43.33 67.45
CA TRP A 3 -1.84 42.65 67.65
C TRP A 3 -1.76 41.38 66.79
N ARG A 4 -0.95 41.34 65.72
CA ARG A 4 0.50 40.97 65.68
C ARG A 4 0.71 39.51 66.14
N SER A 5 1.03 38.52 65.30
CA SER A 5 2.25 38.28 64.49
C SER A 5 2.91 36.98 64.99
N VAL A 6 3.80 36.40 64.16
CA VAL A 6 4.90 35.48 64.53
C VAL A 6 4.49 33.99 64.63
N ALA A 7 4.78 33.09 63.69
CA ALA A 7 6.06 32.59 63.17
C ALA A 7 6.83 31.65 64.13
N ILE A 8 7.17 30.45 63.61
CA ILE A 8 8.44 29.73 63.83
C ILE A 8 8.56 28.72 65.03
N LYS A 9 8.80 27.45 64.64
CA LYS A 9 9.73 26.42 65.21
C LYS A 9 9.30 25.52 66.39
N LEU A 10 9.28 24.18 66.16
CA LEU A 10 10.32 23.19 66.56
C LEU A 10 9.79 21.76 66.76
N PHE A 11 10.26 20.87 65.87
CA PHE A 11 10.77 19.51 66.09
C PHE A 11 10.38 18.75 67.38
N ARG A 12 9.59 17.67 67.24
CA ARG A 12 9.72 16.44 68.06
C ARG A 12 9.44 15.19 67.22
N LEU A 13 10.43 14.31 67.23
CA LEU A 13 10.49 12.97 66.67
C LEU A 13 9.78 11.98 67.61
N ALA A 14 8.88 11.12 67.11
CA ALA A 14 8.82 9.68 67.45
C ALA A 14 7.59 8.95 66.83
N ILE A 15 7.89 8.00 65.93
CA ILE A 15 7.41 6.60 65.84
C ILE A 15 5.91 6.32 66.09
N LEU A 16 5.19 5.82 65.06
CA LEU A 16 4.50 4.50 65.04
C LEU A 16 3.50 4.38 63.86
N LEU A 17 3.87 3.50 62.93
CA LEU A 17 3.05 2.46 62.30
C LEU A 17 1.57 2.77 61.97
N GLY A 18 1.26 2.87 60.67
CA GLY A 18 -0.12 2.86 60.17
C GLY A 18 -0.18 2.95 58.65
N LEU A 19 0.36 1.96 57.94
CA LEU A 19 0.24 1.83 56.49
C LEU A 19 -1.19 1.43 56.12
N LEU A 20 -2.07 2.42 55.91
CA LEU A 20 -3.35 2.21 55.23
C LEU A 20 -3.10 2.19 53.72
N ILE A 21 -2.87 0.99 53.19
CA ILE A 21 -2.88 0.76 51.74
C ILE A 21 -4.33 0.85 51.29
N SER A 22 -4.74 2.03 50.79
CA SER A 22 -5.93 2.12 49.96
C SER A 22 -5.71 1.30 48.70
N ARG A 23 -6.24 0.07 48.66
CA ARG A 23 -6.36 -0.68 47.41
C ARG A 23 -7.33 0.07 46.51
N GLY A 24 -6.79 0.87 45.59
CA GLY A 24 -7.54 1.33 44.43
C GLY A 24 -7.96 0.10 43.65
N LEU A 25 -9.27 -0.16 43.61
CA LEU A 25 -9.86 -1.08 42.64
C LEU A 25 -9.78 -0.36 41.29
N ALA A 26 -8.65 -0.53 40.59
CA ALA A 26 -8.61 -0.24 39.17
C ALA A 26 -9.53 -1.26 38.50
N ALA A 27 -10.73 -0.83 38.13
CA ALA A 27 -11.57 -1.57 37.21
C ALA A 27 -10.83 -1.55 35.86
N GLU A 28 -10.10 -2.62 35.55
CA GLU A 28 -9.61 -2.86 34.21
C GLU A 28 -10.83 -3.16 33.34
N THR A 29 -11.37 -2.11 32.69
CA THR A 29 -12.23 -2.30 31.54
C THR A 29 -11.40 -3.05 30.50
N PRO A 30 -11.84 -4.23 30.02
CA PRO A 30 -11.16 -4.89 28.93
C PRO A 30 -11.31 -4.02 27.69
N THR A 31 -10.27 -3.25 27.36
CA THR A 31 -10.13 -2.57 26.07
C THR A 31 -9.88 -3.66 25.03
N THR A 32 -10.95 -4.33 24.60
CA THR A 32 -10.93 -5.05 23.34
C THR A 32 -11.00 -3.99 22.26
N THR A 33 -9.84 -3.48 21.87
CA THR A 33 -9.69 -2.83 20.56
C THR A 33 -10.15 -3.88 19.55
N PRO A 34 -11.21 -3.65 18.75
CA PRO A 34 -11.47 -4.54 17.65
C PRO A 34 -10.25 -4.44 16.73
N ALA A 35 -9.55 -5.54 16.54
CA ALA A 35 -8.68 -5.68 15.40
C ALA A 35 -9.62 -5.62 14.18
N ILE A 36 -9.71 -4.44 13.56
CA ILE A 36 -10.33 -4.33 12.25
C ILE A 36 -9.36 -5.06 11.32
N ALA A 37 -9.61 -6.33 11.08
CA ALA A 37 -9.01 -7.03 9.97
C ALA A 37 -9.65 -6.43 8.72
N GLU A 38 -9.04 -5.37 8.20
CA GLU A 38 -9.36 -4.87 6.87
C GLU A 38 -8.97 -5.99 5.89
N ASP A 39 -9.99 -6.67 5.35
CA ASP A 39 -9.83 -7.65 4.28
C ASP A 39 -9.47 -6.90 3.00
N HIS A 40 -8.19 -6.56 2.86
CA HIS A 40 -7.67 -5.96 1.65
C HIS A 40 -7.52 -7.05 0.59
N THR A 41 -8.59 -7.26 -0.18
CA THR A 41 -8.55 -8.09 -1.38
C THR A 41 -7.44 -7.61 -2.31
N ARG A 42 -6.58 -8.52 -2.76
CA ARG A 42 -5.49 -8.25 -3.70
C ARG A 42 -5.90 -8.65 -5.10
N TYR A 43 -5.59 -7.80 -6.08
CA TYR A 43 -6.10 -7.94 -7.43
C TYR A 43 -4.98 -8.14 -8.44
N LEU A 44 -5.18 -9.06 -9.38
CA LEU A 44 -4.34 -9.30 -10.56
C LEU A 44 -5.14 -8.94 -11.80
N ALA A 45 -4.62 -8.02 -12.63
CA ALA A 45 -5.24 -7.68 -13.90
C ALA A 45 -5.32 -8.89 -14.83
N LYS A 46 -6.52 -9.21 -15.30
CA LYS A 46 -6.73 -10.28 -16.26
C LYS A 46 -6.57 -9.74 -17.69
N ILE A 47 -5.42 -10.03 -18.30
CA ILE A 47 -5.09 -9.67 -19.67
C ILE A 47 -5.29 -10.91 -20.55
N GLU A 48 -6.19 -10.84 -21.52
CA GLU A 48 -6.56 -11.96 -22.39
C GLU A 48 -6.12 -11.74 -23.84
N LEU A 49 -6.27 -10.51 -24.35
CA LEU A 49 -6.06 -10.18 -25.75
C LEU A 49 -4.65 -9.65 -26.04
N HIS A 50 -3.97 -9.12 -25.04
CA HIS A 50 -2.64 -8.50 -25.17
C HIS A 50 -2.61 -7.39 -26.23
N THR A 51 -3.67 -6.56 -26.25
CA THR A 51 -3.83 -5.46 -27.21
C THR A 51 -3.79 -4.10 -26.52
N GLU A 52 -3.39 -3.07 -27.26
CA GLU A 52 -3.38 -1.67 -26.80
C GLU A 52 -4.73 -1.27 -26.19
N GLY A 53 -5.83 -1.60 -26.89
CA GLY A 53 -7.18 -1.28 -26.45
C GLY A 53 -7.56 -1.94 -25.12
N GLU A 54 -7.24 -3.22 -24.94
CA GLU A 54 -7.49 -3.92 -23.67
C GLU A 54 -6.72 -3.31 -22.50
N ILE A 55 -5.44 -2.98 -22.71
CA ILE A 55 -4.62 -2.35 -21.67
C ILE A 55 -5.16 -0.96 -21.31
N ALA A 56 -5.56 -0.17 -22.32
CA ALA A 56 -6.18 1.13 -22.11
C ALA A 56 -7.51 1.01 -21.33
N ASP A 57 -8.36 0.05 -21.67
CA ASP A 57 -9.63 -0.19 -20.99
C ASP A 57 -9.45 -0.65 -19.54
N LEU A 58 -8.43 -1.49 -19.26
CA LEU A 58 -8.10 -1.91 -17.91
C LEU A 58 -7.58 -0.75 -17.06
N PHE A 59 -6.72 0.11 -17.62
CA PHE A 59 -6.24 1.31 -16.92
C PHE A 59 -7.36 2.34 -16.69
N GLU A 60 -8.29 2.48 -17.63
CA GLU A 60 -9.44 3.36 -17.44
C GLU A 60 -10.34 2.83 -16.31
N ARG A 61 -10.62 1.52 -16.28
CA ARG A 61 -11.35 0.88 -15.18
C ARG A 61 -10.65 1.05 -13.84
N ALA A 62 -9.33 0.85 -13.78
CA ALA A 62 -8.54 1.07 -12.58
C ALA A 62 -8.62 2.54 -12.12
N SER A 63 -8.64 3.50 -13.04
CA SER A 63 -8.70 4.92 -12.69
C SER A 63 -10.01 5.35 -12.03
N GLN A 64 -11.11 4.66 -12.34
CA GLN A 64 -12.41 4.92 -11.69
C GLN A 64 -12.41 4.61 -10.19
N LEU A 65 -11.40 3.86 -9.70
CA LEU A 65 -11.21 3.61 -8.28
C LEU A 65 -10.71 4.86 -7.53
N LEU A 66 -10.09 5.83 -8.24
CA LEU A 66 -9.66 7.09 -7.64
C LEU A 66 -10.83 8.01 -7.30
N ASP A 67 -11.90 7.95 -8.08
CA ASP A 67 -13.06 8.84 -7.97
C ASP A 67 -14.02 8.47 -6.84
N GLN A 68 -13.85 7.30 -6.22
CA GLN A 68 -14.65 6.86 -5.08
C GLN A 68 -14.10 7.49 -3.79
N GLU A 69 -14.96 8.04 -2.91
CA GLU A 69 -14.60 8.82 -1.70
C GLU A 69 -13.69 8.09 -0.67
N ASN A 70 -13.32 6.84 -0.92
CA ASN A 70 -12.40 6.04 -0.10
C ASN A 70 -11.09 5.68 -0.83
N SER A 71 -10.60 6.50 -1.78
CA SER A 71 -9.34 6.27 -2.53
C SER A 71 -8.11 6.04 -1.63
N PHE A 72 -8.18 6.43 -0.35
CA PHE A 72 -7.16 6.16 0.67
C PHE A 72 -7.14 4.71 1.22
N ALA A 73 -8.10 3.86 0.82
CA ALA A 73 -8.24 2.48 1.30
C ALA A 73 -8.02 1.42 0.20
N LEU A 74 -7.48 1.80 -0.96
CA LEU A 74 -7.01 0.82 -1.96
C LEU A 74 -5.86 0.06 -1.30
N GLY A 75 -6.14 -1.13 -0.78
CA GLY A 75 -5.22 -1.91 0.02
C GLY A 75 -3.87 -2.13 -0.67
N GLU A 76 -3.76 -3.19 -1.46
CA GLU A 76 -2.60 -3.37 -2.34
C GLU A 76 -2.95 -2.88 -3.75
N PRO A 77 -1.98 -2.30 -4.50
CA PRO A 77 -2.19 -1.95 -5.90
C PRO A 77 -2.59 -3.17 -6.73
N ILE A 78 -3.36 -2.94 -7.80
CA ILE A 78 -3.69 -3.98 -8.78
C ILE A 78 -2.40 -4.37 -9.51
N ALA A 79 -1.99 -5.63 -9.43
CA ALA A 79 -0.82 -6.11 -10.15
C ALA A 79 -1.16 -6.27 -11.64
N PHE A 80 -0.38 -5.62 -12.50
CA PHE A 80 -0.42 -5.79 -13.95
C PHE A 80 0.84 -6.55 -14.37
N VAL A 81 0.71 -7.84 -14.67
CA VAL A 81 1.82 -8.67 -15.15
C VAL A 81 1.79 -8.71 -16.68
N LEU A 82 2.71 -7.97 -17.30
CA LEU A 82 2.81 -7.81 -18.76
C LEU A 82 3.82 -8.81 -19.32
N HIS A 83 3.38 -9.66 -20.25
CA HIS A 83 4.21 -10.72 -20.82
C HIS A 83 3.94 -11.03 -22.30
N GLY A 84 3.15 -10.20 -22.98
CA GLY A 84 2.94 -10.20 -24.42
C GLY A 84 3.43 -8.91 -25.11
N PRO A 85 2.94 -8.62 -26.33
CA PRO A 85 3.24 -7.42 -27.12
C PRO A 85 3.14 -6.10 -26.36
N GLU A 86 2.29 -6.02 -25.34
CA GLU A 86 2.12 -4.84 -24.52
C GLU A 86 3.36 -4.41 -23.73
N VAL A 87 4.35 -5.30 -23.57
CA VAL A 87 5.66 -4.92 -23.00
C VAL A 87 6.36 -3.85 -23.85
N GLU A 88 6.18 -3.88 -25.17
CA GLU A 88 6.78 -2.91 -26.08
C GLU A 88 6.25 -1.48 -25.87
N TYR A 89 5.07 -1.33 -25.27
CA TYR A 89 4.45 -0.03 -24.99
C TYR A 89 5.28 0.77 -24.01
N PHE A 90 5.98 0.09 -23.10
CA PHE A 90 6.79 0.68 -22.05
C PHE A 90 8.26 0.88 -22.45
N SER A 91 8.68 0.48 -23.66
CA SER A 91 10.03 0.81 -24.12
C SER A 91 10.14 2.29 -24.45
N LYS A 92 11.20 2.95 -23.98
CA LYS A 92 11.52 4.36 -24.29
C LYS A 92 11.49 4.67 -25.80
N ASP A 93 11.88 3.71 -26.63
CA ASP A 93 11.91 3.88 -28.10
C ASP A 93 10.49 4.03 -28.68
N ASN A 94 9.49 3.43 -28.03
CA ASN A 94 8.09 3.47 -28.47
C ASN A 94 7.24 4.48 -27.68
N TYR A 95 7.84 5.21 -26.72
CA TYR A 95 7.09 6.14 -25.85
C TYR A 95 6.26 7.17 -26.63
N ARG A 96 6.74 7.63 -27.80
CA ARG A 96 5.98 8.60 -28.61
C ARG A 96 4.65 8.02 -29.10
N GLU A 97 4.64 6.74 -29.46
CA GLU A 97 3.46 6.03 -29.95
C GLU A 97 2.51 5.69 -28.80
N PHE A 98 3.03 5.12 -27.72
CA PHE A 98 2.23 4.66 -26.58
C PHE A 98 2.16 5.67 -25.43
N LYS A 99 2.34 6.96 -25.73
CA LYS A 99 2.43 8.03 -24.72
C LYS A 99 1.23 8.02 -23.77
N SER A 100 0.03 7.86 -24.31
CA SER A 100 -1.22 7.83 -23.54
C SER A 100 -1.24 6.68 -22.51
N ILE A 101 -0.84 5.48 -22.92
CA ILE A 101 -0.75 4.30 -22.05
C ILE A 101 0.29 4.51 -20.96
N VAL A 102 1.51 4.89 -21.34
CA VAL A 102 2.62 5.04 -20.39
C VAL A 102 2.33 6.15 -19.38
N ASP A 103 1.78 7.28 -19.82
CA ASP A 103 1.45 8.39 -18.92
C ASP A 103 0.29 8.04 -17.98
N LYS A 104 -0.74 7.33 -18.46
CA LYS A 104 -1.85 6.86 -17.61
C LYS A 104 -1.34 5.85 -16.59
N ALA A 105 -0.49 4.90 -16.99
CA ALA A 105 0.13 3.96 -16.07
C ALA A 105 0.96 4.67 -14.99
N ALA A 106 1.79 5.64 -15.38
CA ALA A 106 2.59 6.43 -14.45
C ALA A 106 1.71 7.24 -13.47
N GLN A 107 0.59 7.80 -13.94
CA GLN A 107 -0.38 8.48 -13.08
C GLN A 107 -1.00 7.52 -12.05
N LEU A 108 -1.44 6.34 -12.49
CA LEU A 108 -2.07 5.34 -11.62
C LEU A 108 -1.08 4.77 -10.60
N ASP A 109 0.15 4.50 -11.01
CA ASP A 109 1.25 4.07 -10.13
C ASP A 109 1.56 5.14 -9.07
N ALA A 110 1.63 6.41 -9.46
CA ALA A 110 1.88 7.52 -8.54
C ALA A 110 0.80 7.65 -7.44
N PHE A 111 -0.43 7.22 -7.72
CA PHE A 111 -1.52 7.12 -6.75
C PHE A 111 -1.67 5.73 -6.11
N ARG A 112 -0.72 4.82 -6.34
CA ARG A 112 -0.71 3.43 -5.85
C ARG A 112 -1.95 2.61 -6.24
N VAL A 113 -2.52 2.89 -7.40
CA VAL A 113 -3.68 2.13 -7.93
C VAL A 113 -3.22 0.85 -8.60
N ILE A 114 -2.11 0.91 -9.33
CA ILE A 114 -1.56 -0.22 -10.07
C ILE A 114 -0.10 -0.45 -9.71
N ASP A 115 0.36 -1.67 -9.96
CA ASP A 115 1.76 -2.08 -9.90
C ASP A 115 2.10 -2.80 -11.20
N VAL A 116 2.97 -2.22 -12.03
CA VAL A 116 3.27 -2.71 -13.38
C VAL A 116 4.54 -3.57 -13.35
N ARG A 117 4.39 -4.85 -13.70
CA ARG A 117 5.47 -5.85 -13.74
C ARG A 117 5.66 -6.37 -15.15
N VAL A 118 6.87 -6.30 -15.68
CA VAL A 118 7.21 -6.70 -17.05
C VAL A 118 8.07 -7.96 -17.07
N CYS A 119 7.74 -8.89 -17.97
CA CYS A 119 8.46 -10.13 -18.16
C CYS A 119 9.82 -9.95 -18.87
N SER A 120 10.92 -10.17 -18.15
CA SER A 120 12.29 -10.15 -18.70
C SER A 120 12.54 -11.19 -19.80
N THR A 121 11.84 -12.33 -19.78
CA THR A 121 11.92 -13.32 -20.84
C THR A 121 11.36 -12.78 -22.16
N TYR A 122 10.22 -12.09 -22.13
CA TYR A 122 9.67 -11.41 -23.30
C TYR A 122 10.64 -10.34 -23.79
N MET A 123 11.12 -9.49 -22.88
CA MET A 123 12.07 -8.42 -23.21
C MET A 123 13.32 -8.97 -23.94
N ARG A 124 13.91 -10.05 -23.43
CA ARG A 124 15.08 -10.69 -24.04
C ARG A 124 14.80 -11.23 -25.44
N LEU A 125 13.62 -11.83 -25.66
CA LEU A 125 13.22 -12.37 -26.96
C LEU A 125 12.94 -11.27 -27.99
N HIS A 126 12.60 -10.06 -27.52
CA HIS A 126 12.25 -8.90 -28.34
C HIS A 126 13.30 -7.77 -28.30
N ASN A 127 14.51 -8.05 -27.80
CA ASN A 127 15.61 -7.09 -27.73
C ASN A 127 15.29 -5.78 -26.98
N ILE A 128 14.42 -5.84 -25.98
CA ILE A 128 14.06 -4.70 -25.12
C ILE A 128 15.03 -4.65 -23.93
N SER A 129 15.67 -3.50 -23.73
CA SER A 129 16.61 -3.27 -22.62
C SER A 129 15.86 -2.86 -21.35
N PRO A 130 16.20 -3.39 -20.16
CA PRO A 130 15.61 -2.94 -18.90
C PRO A 130 15.77 -1.44 -18.64
N GLU A 131 16.87 -0.85 -19.11
CA GLU A 131 17.15 0.57 -18.99
C GLU A 131 16.25 1.44 -19.90
N SER A 132 15.51 0.84 -20.84
CA SER A 132 14.52 1.54 -21.64
C SER A 132 13.14 1.65 -20.96
N LEU A 133 12.91 0.95 -19.85
CA LEU A 133 11.64 1.00 -19.14
C LEU A 133 11.55 2.25 -18.22
N PRO A 134 10.35 2.81 -18.00
CA PRO A 134 10.12 3.79 -16.95
C PRO A 134 10.52 3.23 -15.58
N PRO A 135 10.99 4.10 -14.65
CA PRO A 135 11.50 3.66 -13.34
C PRO A 135 10.42 3.06 -12.42
N PHE A 136 9.14 3.25 -12.72
CA PHE A 136 8.03 2.66 -11.95
C PHE A 136 7.71 1.22 -12.36
N VAL A 137 8.29 0.72 -13.46
CA VAL A 137 8.04 -0.65 -13.95
C VAL A 137 8.98 -1.61 -13.26
N GLU A 138 8.43 -2.62 -12.58
CA GLU A 138 9.18 -3.74 -12.03
C GLU A 138 9.48 -4.78 -13.11
N VAL A 139 10.66 -5.40 -13.06
CA VAL A 139 11.04 -6.48 -13.99
C VAL A 139 10.99 -7.83 -13.27
N VAL A 140 10.20 -8.76 -13.79
CA VAL A 140 10.06 -10.13 -13.27
C VAL A 140 10.68 -11.16 -14.22
N PRO A 141 11.18 -12.31 -13.72
CA PRO A 141 11.83 -13.32 -14.58
C PRO A 141 10.93 -13.85 -15.71
N TYR A 142 9.70 -14.25 -15.35
CA TYR A 142 8.75 -14.85 -16.28
C TYR A 142 7.31 -14.53 -15.88
N GLY A 143 6.55 -13.88 -16.76
CA GLY A 143 5.21 -13.38 -16.45
C GLY A 143 4.21 -14.48 -16.04
N PRO A 144 4.10 -15.58 -16.80
CA PRO A 144 3.19 -16.67 -16.41
C PRO A 144 3.51 -17.33 -15.06
N ASP A 145 4.79 -17.37 -14.66
CA ASP A 145 5.17 -17.82 -13.31
C ASP A 145 4.76 -16.79 -12.26
N GLU A 146 4.95 -15.51 -12.55
CA GLU A 146 4.58 -14.43 -11.64
C GLU A 146 3.08 -14.36 -11.39
N GLU A 147 2.26 -14.50 -12.43
CA GLU A 147 0.81 -14.60 -12.26
C GLU A 147 0.41 -15.81 -11.41
N ARG A 148 1.04 -16.98 -11.62
CA ARG A 148 0.77 -18.18 -10.81
C ARG A 148 1.14 -17.96 -9.35
N ARG A 149 2.28 -17.32 -9.09
CA ARG A 149 2.73 -16.98 -7.74
C ARG A 149 1.74 -16.03 -7.08
N LEU A 150 1.36 -14.95 -7.75
CA LEU A 150 0.38 -13.99 -7.24
C LEU A 150 -0.96 -14.64 -6.90
N ARG A 151 -1.48 -15.50 -7.79
CA ARG A 151 -2.71 -16.25 -7.50
C ARG A 151 -2.55 -17.20 -6.30
N SER A 152 -1.40 -17.86 -6.17
CA SER A 152 -1.07 -18.67 -4.98
C SER A 152 -0.98 -17.83 -3.70
N ASP A 153 -0.60 -16.56 -3.81
CA ASP A 153 -0.54 -15.60 -2.71
C ASP A 153 -1.92 -14.97 -2.43
N GLY A 154 -2.99 -15.46 -3.06
CA GLY A 154 -4.38 -15.05 -2.79
C GLY A 154 -4.85 -13.84 -3.59
N TYR A 155 -4.17 -13.50 -4.69
CA TYR A 155 -4.69 -12.50 -5.64
C TYR A 155 -5.87 -13.09 -6.41
N VAL A 156 -6.91 -12.28 -6.62
CA VAL A 156 -8.07 -12.58 -7.46
C VAL A 156 -8.05 -11.74 -8.73
N ASP A 157 -8.72 -12.20 -9.78
CA ASP A 157 -8.78 -11.48 -11.05
C ASP A 157 -9.55 -10.14 -10.89
N PHE A 158 -9.02 -9.08 -11.50
CA PHE A 158 -9.61 -7.74 -11.61
C PHE A 158 -10.44 -7.57 -12.90
#